data_AF-A0A7X8ING2-F1
#
_entry.id   AF-A0A7X8ING2-F1
#
_cell.length_a   1.000
_cell.length_b   1.000
_cell.length_c   1.000
_cell.angle_alpha   90.00
_cell.angle_beta   90.00
_cell.angle_gamma   90.00
#
_symmetry.space_group_name_H-M   'P 1'
#
loop_
_entity.id
_entity.type
_entity.pdbx_description
1 polymer ?
#
loop_
_entity_poly.entity_id
_entity_poly.type
_entity_poly.pdbx_seq_one_letter_code
_entity_poly.pdbx_strand_id
1 'polypeptide(L)'
;MPFVVAFIPLLFFLFGTLIGTTAGVTAGDVDLVRALECASNAACYAVHPSSIADIDLSKSSGPIVKTSNSPDPHGDTKVGYYNYFVPVLQENLGLNSDFTPKTGSTLREHPDFVFVIYNGTNTWGQSVCRKYRYVGGILQETDLGGVTGSFPQTFSVNEISLDIYAGAGGNRSYTLTKPGSVAVIKGKVKQIGKTTDMTFVRAISEEFKTTKDWGTPNTPFNRL
;
A
#
# COMPACT_ATOMS: atom_id res chain seq x y z
N MET A 1 53.61 -22.66 8.49
CA MET A 1 52.28 -22.05 8.69
C MET A 1 51.85 -21.16 7.49
N PRO A 2 51.85 -21.63 6.23
CA PRO A 2 51.37 -20.82 5.10
C PRO A 2 49.84 -20.92 4.86
N PHE A 3 49.18 -21.92 5.44
CA PHE A 3 47.75 -22.20 5.18
C PHE A 3 46.80 -21.13 5.73
N VAL A 4 47.10 -20.50 6.87
CA VAL A 4 46.18 -19.52 7.51
C VAL A 4 46.12 -18.20 6.71
N VAL A 5 47.22 -17.79 6.09
CA VAL A 5 47.32 -16.51 5.35
C VAL A 5 46.52 -16.56 4.04
N ALA A 6 46.40 -17.74 3.41
CA ALA A 6 45.60 -17.92 2.20
C ALA A 6 44.08 -17.92 2.46
N PHE A 7 43.64 -18.20 3.69
CA PHE A 7 42.21 -18.20 4.05
C PHE A 7 41.67 -16.81 4.39
N ILE A 8 42.52 -15.86 4.77
CA ILE A 8 42.09 -14.51 5.16
C ILE A 8 41.39 -13.77 3.99
N PRO A 9 41.93 -13.75 2.75
CA PRO A 9 41.24 -13.13 1.61
C PRO A 9 39.91 -13.81 1.26
N LEU A 10 39.87 -15.14 1.36
CA LEU A 10 38.65 -15.92 1.11
C LEU A 10 37.57 -15.58 2.15
N LEU A 11 37.96 -15.40 3.42
CA LEU A 11 37.05 -15.02 4.49
C LEU A 11 36.47 -13.61 4.25
N PHE A 12 37.31 -12.63 3.90
CA PHE A 12 36.83 -11.28 3.59
C PHE A 12 35.87 -11.24 2.39
N PHE A 13 36.13 -12.06 1.37
CA PHE A 13 35.23 -12.19 0.22
C PHE A 13 33.88 -12.82 0.61
N LEU A 14 33.90 -13.87 1.44
CA LEU A 14 32.70 -14.50 1.99
C LEU A 14 31.91 -13.54 2.89
N PHE A 15 32.57 -12.78 3.75
CA PHE A 15 31.90 -11.80 4.62
C PHE A 15 31.32 -10.64 3.80
N GLY A 16 32.04 -10.12 2.81
CA GLY A 16 31.55 -9.04 1.95
C GLY A 16 30.30 -9.43 1.16
N THR A 17 30.27 -10.66 0.61
CA THR A 17 29.09 -11.18 -0.10
C THR A 17 27.90 -11.41 0.86
N LEU A 18 28.15 -11.86 2.10
CA LEU A 18 27.10 -12.07 3.10
C LEU A 18 26.47 -10.74 3.57
N ILE A 19 27.29 -9.72 3.82
CA ILE A 19 26.81 -8.40 4.28
C ILE A 19 26.05 -7.68 3.16
N GLY A 20 26.59 -7.70 1.93
CA GLY A 20 25.93 -7.08 0.77
C GLY A 20 24.59 -7.74 0.44
N THR A 21 24.49 -9.06 0.57
CA THR A 21 23.22 -9.79 0.36
C THR A 21 22.20 -9.48 1.44
N THR A 22 22.60 -9.33 2.71
CA THR A 22 21.67 -8.99 3.79
C THR A 22 21.16 -7.55 3.61
N ALA A 23 22.04 -6.60 3.32
CA ALA A 23 21.70 -5.19 3.17
C ALA A 23 20.74 -4.92 1.98
N GLY A 24 21.01 -5.52 0.80
CA GLY A 24 20.14 -5.33 -0.37
C GLY A 24 18.73 -5.91 -0.18
N VAL A 25 18.61 -6.94 0.63
CA VAL A 25 17.35 -7.66 0.91
C VAL A 25 16.52 -6.90 1.94
N THR A 26 17.16 -6.41 2.99
CA THR A 26 16.51 -5.51 3.95
C THR A 26 16.06 -4.22 3.26
N ALA A 27 16.85 -3.67 2.34
CA ALA A 27 16.48 -2.46 1.59
C ALA A 27 15.23 -2.67 0.73
N GLY A 28 15.17 -3.71 -0.11
CA GLY A 28 14.02 -3.93 -0.99
C GLY A 28 12.72 -4.29 -0.25
N ASP A 29 12.82 -4.93 0.91
CA ASP A 29 11.66 -5.13 1.80
C ASP A 29 11.16 -3.82 2.44
N VAL A 30 12.09 -2.99 2.91
CA VAL A 30 11.78 -1.65 3.44
C VAL A 30 11.14 -0.77 2.38
N ASP A 31 11.60 -0.83 1.14
CA ASP A 31 11.01 -0.07 0.02
C ASP A 31 9.57 -0.51 -0.26
N LEU A 32 9.28 -1.82 -0.22
CA LEU A 32 7.93 -2.36 -0.38
C LEU A 32 6.98 -1.86 0.72
N VAL A 33 7.44 -1.87 1.97
CA VAL A 33 6.64 -1.36 3.11
C VAL A 33 6.38 0.14 2.95
N ARG A 34 7.43 0.93 2.71
CA ARG A 34 7.31 2.39 2.59
C ARG A 34 6.46 2.81 1.41
N ALA A 35 6.64 2.15 0.26
CA ALA A 35 5.84 2.45 -0.92
C ALA A 35 4.35 2.16 -0.69
N LEU A 36 4.04 1.04 -0.03
CA LEU A 36 2.66 0.69 0.34
C LEU A 36 2.09 1.71 1.32
N GLU A 37 2.85 2.09 2.35
CA GLU A 37 2.47 3.08 3.36
C GLU A 37 2.19 4.44 2.74
N CYS A 38 3.10 4.96 1.90
CA CYS A 38 2.90 6.22 1.20
C CYS A 38 1.69 6.18 0.27
N ALA A 39 1.49 5.08 -0.47
CA ALA A 39 0.37 4.95 -1.40
C ALA A 39 -0.98 4.88 -0.66
N SER A 40 -1.06 4.08 0.40
CA SER A 40 -2.27 3.97 1.23
C SER A 40 -2.58 5.27 1.95
N ASN A 41 -1.54 5.95 2.48
CA ASN A 41 -1.69 7.28 3.05
C ASN A 41 -2.18 8.30 2.01
N ALA A 42 -1.58 8.34 0.82
CA ALA A 42 -1.99 9.27 -0.24
C ALA A 42 -3.46 9.09 -0.62
N ALA A 43 -3.94 7.84 -0.70
CA ALA A 43 -5.34 7.56 -0.89
C ALA A 43 -6.19 8.04 0.31
N CYS A 44 -5.78 7.77 1.55
CA CYS A 44 -6.48 8.23 2.74
C CYS A 44 -6.50 9.77 2.91
N TYR A 45 -5.52 10.48 2.36
CA TYR A 45 -5.51 11.95 2.30
C TYR A 45 -6.42 12.51 1.20
N ALA A 46 -6.64 11.74 0.13
CA ALA A 46 -7.55 12.10 -0.93
C ALA A 46 -9.00 11.78 -0.57
N VAL A 47 -9.57 12.54 0.37
CA VAL A 47 -10.97 12.35 0.76
C VAL A 47 -11.90 12.86 -0.35
N HIS A 48 -12.76 11.97 -0.87
CA HIS A 48 -13.76 12.33 -1.86
C HIS A 48 -15.02 12.91 -1.17
N PRO A 49 -15.71 13.93 -1.77
CA PRO A 49 -16.90 14.57 -1.18
C PRO A 49 -18.08 13.66 -0.81
N SER A 50 -18.08 12.42 -1.29
CA SER A 50 -19.13 11.43 -1.05
C SER A 50 -18.75 10.38 0.01
N SER A 51 -17.58 10.51 0.63
CA SER A 51 -17.18 9.67 1.76
C SER A 51 -17.79 10.20 3.05
N ILE A 52 -18.14 9.30 3.99
CA ILE A 52 -18.58 9.73 5.33
C ILE A 52 -17.49 10.54 6.05
N ALA A 53 -16.21 10.32 5.71
CA ALA A 53 -15.13 11.15 6.19
C ALA A 53 -15.27 12.60 5.72
N ASP A 54 -15.70 12.86 4.48
CA ASP A 54 -15.95 14.24 4.03
C ASP A 54 -17.12 14.87 4.79
N ILE A 55 -18.21 14.13 5.07
CA ILE A 55 -19.31 14.63 5.91
C ILE A 55 -18.78 15.09 7.25
N ASP A 56 -17.96 14.27 7.90
CA ASP A 56 -17.42 14.60 9.22
C ASP A 56 -16.38 15.73 9.14
N LEU A 57 -15.57 15.76 8.07
CA LEU A 57 -14.57 16.79 7.80
C LEU A 57 -15.16 18.13 7.38
N SER A 58 -16.35 18.17 6.76
CA SER A 58 -17.04 19.41 6.41
C SER A 58 -17.41 20.25 7.64
N LYS A 59 -17.37 19.64 8.83
CA LYS A 59 -17.50 20.28 10.14
C LYS A 59 -16.16 20.77 10.70
N SER A 60 -15.04 20.52 10.02
CA SER A 60 -13.67 20.82 10.45
C SER A 60 -12.88 21.56 9.35
N SER A 61 -12.52 22.82 9.59
CA SER A 61 -11.93 23.71 8.59
C SER A 61 -10.47 23.38 8.26
N GLY A 62 -10.20 22.55 7.25
CA GLY A 62 -8.83 22.29 6.77
C GLY A 62 -8.77 21.42 5.50
N PRO A 63 -7.61 21.36 4.81
CA PRO A 63 -7.56 21.28 3.36
C PRO A 63 -7.80 19.86 2.84
N ILE A 64 -8.63 19.75 1.81
CA ILE A 64 -8.78 18.56 0.97
C ILE A 64 -8.72 19.02 -0.48
N VAL A 65 -7.92 18.34 -1.31
CA VAL A 65 -7.90 18.55 -2.76
C VAL A 65 -9.27 18.13 -3.32
N LYS A 66 -10.16 19.11 -3.44
CA LYS A 66 -11.44 18.98 -4.14
C LYS A 66 -11.16 18.90 -5.64
N THR A 67 -11.23 17.71 -6.23
CA THR A 67 -11.35 17.60 -7.69
C THR A 67 -12.83 17.64 -8.05
N SER A 68 -13.39 18.85 -8.16
CA SER A 68 -14.79 19.07 -8.54
C SER A 68 -15.07 18.88 -10.03
N ASN A 69 -14.14 18.37 -10.83
CA ASN A 69 -14.25 18.39 -12.29
C ASN A 69 -14.04 17.00 -12.91
N SER A 70 -15.05 16.13 -12.80
CA SER A 70 -15.55 15.38 -13.95
C SER A 70 -17.00 14.99 -13.70
N PRO A 71 -17.93 15.33 -14.60
CA PRO A 71 -19.31 14.89 -14.49
C PRO A 71 -19.37 13.41 -14.85
N ASP A 72 -19.80 12.56 -13.92
CA ASP A 72 -20.42 11.29 -14.30
C ASP A 72 -21.77 11.20 -13.59
N PRO A 73 -22.91 11.08 -14.31
CA PRO A 73 -24.24 11.09 -13.72
C PRO A 73 -24.60 9.82 -12.92
N HIS A 74 -23.68 8.87 -12.76
CA HIS A 74 -23.87 7.64 -12.00
C HIS A 74 -22.76 7.57 -10.96
N GLY A 75 -23.09 7.84 -9.69
CA GLY A 75 -22.18 8.01 -8.54
C GLY A 75 -21.31 6.81 -8.14
N ASP A 76 -20.94 5.96 -9.09
CA ASP A 76 -20.02 4.85 -8.95
C ASP A 76 -18.59 5.35 -9.18
N THR A 77 -18.03 5.94 -8.13
CA THR A 77 -16.64 6.40 -8.05
C THR A 77 -15.65 5.26 -8.32
N LYS A 78 -15.26 5.08 -9.59
CA LYS A 78 -14.03 4.35 -9.98
C LYS A 78 -12.75 5.17 -9.76
N VAL A 79 -12.85 6.46 -9.39
CA VAL A 79 -11.86 7.47 -9.85
C VAL A 79 -11.20 8.31 -8.73
N GLY A 80 -11.55 8.10 -7.46
CA GLY A 80 -10.95 8.85 -6.34
C GLY A 80 -9.69 8.18 -5.79
N TYR A 81 -9.87 7.40 -4.74
CA TYR A 81 -8.82 6.81 -3.91
C TYR A 81 -7.78 5.97 -4.67
N TYR A 82 -8.22 5.10 -5.58
CA TYR A 82 -7.33 4.25 -6.38
C TYR A 82 -6.40 5.08 -7.28
N ASN A 83 -6.88 6.21 -7.81
CA ASN A 83 -6.10 7.12 -8.64
C ASN A 83 -5.05 7.91 -7.87
N TYR A 84 -5.10 7.94 -6.53
CA TYR A 84 -4.00 8.44 -5.69
C TYR A 84 -3.09 7.30 -5.24
N PHE A 85 -3.66 6.13 -4.94
CA PHE A 85 -2.90 4.95 -4.55
C PHE A 85 -1.90 4.52 -5.64
N VAL A 86 -2.37 4.33 -6.88
CA VAL A 86 -1.58 3.75 -7.95
C VAL A 86 -0.37 4.59 -8.35
N PRO A 87 -0.50 5.91 -8.65
CA PRO A 87 0.66 6.69 -9.08
C PRO A 87 1.74 6.75 -8.00
N VAL A 88 1.35 6.89 -6.73
CA VAL A 88 2.30 6.92 -5.61
C VAL A 88 2.99 5.57 -5.42
N LEU A 89 2.26 4.47 -5.57
CA LEU A 89 2.85 3.13 -5.53
C LEU A 89 3.83 2.93 -6.69
N GLN A 90 3.45 3.34 -7.89
CA GLN A 90 4.28 3.23 -9.09
C GLN A 90 5.55 4.09 -9.00
N GLU A 91 5.43 5.31 -8.48
CA GLU A 91 6.57 6.20 -8.29
C GLU A 91 7.56 5.61 -7.27
N ASN A 92 7.08 5.22 -6.09
CA ASN A 92 7.92 4.73 -5.00
C ASN A 92 8.60 3.39 -5.29
N LEU A 93 7.96 2.51 -6.07
CA LEU A 93 8.54 1.23 -6.48
C LEU A 93 9.32 1.30 -7.80
N GLY A 94 9.37 2.47 -8.43
CA GLY A 94 10.01 2.65 -9.73
C GLY A 94 9.36 1.79 -10.82
N LEU A 95 8.04 1.86 -10.95
CA LEU A 95 7.25 1.12 -11.93
C LEU A 95 6.81 2.00 -13.09
N ASN A 96 6.53 1.39 -14.22
CA ASN A 96 5.81 1.98 -15.34
C ASN A 96 4.30 1.99 -15.07
N SER A 97 3.54 2.64 -15.95
CA SER A 97 2.08 2.73 -15.85
C SER A 97 1.36 1.37 -15.92
N ASP A 98 2.00 0.36 -16.50
CA ASP A 98 1.54 -1.03 -16.58
C ASP A 98 2.06 -1.90 -15.41
N PHE A 99 2.60 -1.28 -14.36
CA PHE A 99 3.25 -1.92 -13.22
C PHE A 99 4.50 -2.75 -13.52
N THR A 100 5.04 -2.70 -14.75
CA THR A 100 6.34 -3.32 -15.04
C THR A 100 7.47 -2.53 -14.34
N PRO A 101 8.47 -3.19 -13.74
CA PRO A 101 9.58 -2.49 -13.09
C PRO A 101 10.45 -1.71 -14.09
N LYS A 102 10.74 -0.44 -13.79
CA LYS A 102 11.72 0.37 -14.55
C LYS A 102 13.14 -0.14 -14.34
N THR A 103 14.04 0.23 -15.25
CA THR A 103 15.48 0.07 -15.03
C THR A 103 15.88 0.79 -13.74
N GLY A 104 16.51 0.06 -12.81
CA GLY A 104 16.88 0.57 -11.49
C GLY A 104 15.88 0.24 -10.36
N SER A 105 14.68 -0.28 -10.67
CA SER A 105 13.77 -0.77 -9.62
C SER A 105 14.34 -1.98 -8.88
N THR A 106 14.09 -2.05 -7.58
CA THR A 106 14.42 -3.19 -6.71
C THR A 106 13.55 -4.41 -7.00
N LEU A 107 12.42 -4.24 -7.70
CA LEU A 107 11.53 -5.33 -8.10
C LEU A 107 11.99 -6.01 -9.39
N ARG A 108 11.75 -7.32 -9.48
CA ARG A 108 12.10 -8.14 -10.65
C ARG A 108 10.93 -8.34 -11.61
N GLU A 109 9.73 -8.37 -11.09
CA GLU A 109 8.48 -8.47 -11.85
C GLU A 109 7.45 -7.48 -11.27
N HIS A 110 6.32 -7.33 -11.95
CA HIS A 110 5.24 -6.48 -11.45
C HIS A 110 4.81 -6.96 -10.06
N PRO A 111 4.51 -6.06 -9.11
CA PRO A 111 3.91 -6.47 -7.86
C PRO A 111 2.46 -6.92 -8.07
N ASP A 112 2.01 -7.84 -7.22
CA ASP A 112 0.59 -8.12 -7.05
C ASP A 112 0.12 -7.39 -5.80
N PHE A 113 -1.09 -6.83 -5.80
CA PHE A 113 -1.64 -6.17 -4.62
C PHE A 113 -3.16 -6.28 -4.52
N VAL A 114 -3.66 -6.14 -3.30
CA VAL A 114 -5.08 -5.92 -3.00
C VAL A 114 -5.20 -4.67 -2.15
N PHE A 115 -6.07 -3.77 -2.58
CA PHE A 115 -6.34 -2.50 -1.93
C PHE A 115 -7.84 -2.40 -1.65
N VAL A 116 -8.19 -2.21 -0.39
CA VAL A 116 -9.57 -2.06 0.06
C VAL A 116 -9.76 -0.65 0.60
N ILE A 117 -10.82 0.01 0.16
CA ILE A 117 -11.32 1.27 0.73
C ILE A 117 -12.60 0.99 1.48
N TYR A 118 -12.61 1.33 2.76
CA TYR A 118 -13.78 1.22 3.62
C TYR A 118 -14.29 2.62 3.96
N ASN A 119 -15.45 2.97 3.44
CA ASN A 119 -16.10 4.26 3.68
C ASN A 119 -17.18 4.17 4.76
N GLY A 120 -17.67 2.98 5.12
CA GLY A 120 -18.90 2.86 5.90
C GLY A 120 -20.14 3.26 5.11
N THR A 121 -21.32 3.21 5.75
CA THR A 121 -22.57 3.66 5.13
C THR A 121 -22.53 5.16 4.92
N ASN A 122 -22.84 5.60 3.72
CA ASN A 122 -22.91 7.01 3.35
C ASN A 122 -24.25 7.36 2.70
N THR A 123 -24.63 8.62 2.73
CA THR A 123 -25.91 9.12 2.19
C THR A 123 -25.97 9.17 0.67
N TRP A 124 -24.85 8.94 -0.01
CA TRP A 124 -24.73 9.04 -1.47
C TRP A 124 -24.88 7.70 -2.19
N GLY A 125 -25.27 6.64 -1.47
CA GLY A 125 -25.52 5.32 -2.05
C GLY A 125 -24.25 4.65 -2.60
N GLN A 126 -23.06 5.11 -2.22
CA GLN A 126 -21.82 4.52 -2.67
C GLN A 126 -21.52 3.23 -1.93
N SER A 127 -20.72 2.37 -2.56
CA SER A 127 -20.21 1.17 -1.95
C SER A 127 -19.62 1.45 -0.56
N VAL A 128 -20.11 0.70 0.41
CA VAL A 128 -19.62 0.70 1.79
C VAL A 128 -18.13 0.34 1.83
N CYS A 129 -17.73 -0.61 0.98
CA CYS A 129 -16.39 -1.13 0.94
C CYS A 129 -16.03 -1.60 -0.47
N ARG A 130 -15.09 -0.92 -1.10
CA ARG A 130 -14.62 -1.26 -2.45
C ARG A 130 -13.27 -1.95 -2.36
N LYS A 131 -13.11 -3.03 -3.13
CA LYS A 131 -11.88 -3.82 -3.25
C LYS A 131 -11.33 -3.72 -4.67
N TYR A 132 -10.05 -3.43 -4.76
CA TYR A 132 -9.23 -3.41 -5.97
C TYR A 132 -8.19 -4.51 -5.85
N ARG A 133 -8.25 -5.53 -6.71
CA ARG A 133 -7.34 -6.67 -6.69
C ARG A 133 -6.57 -6.70 -8.00
N TYR A 134 -5.28 -6.38 -7.95
CA TYR A 134 -4.36 -6.46 -9.08
C TYR A 134 -3.45 -7.67 -8.88
N VAL A 135 -3.75 -8.78 -9.57
CA VAL A 135 -2.99 -10.02 -9.43
C VAL A 135 -2.76 -10.64 -10.80
N GLY A 136 -1.51 -11.00 -11.10
CA GLY A 136 -1.13 -11.57 -12.39
C GLY A 136 -1.36 -10.61 -13.56
N GLY A 137 -1.24 -9.30 -13.33
CA GLY A 137 -1.46 -8.27 -14.35
C GLY A 137 -2.93 -7.91 -14.61
N ILE A 138 -3.86 -8.48 -13.85
CA ILE A 138 -5.31 -8.27 -14.04
C ILE A 138 -5.86 -7.50 -12.85
N LEU A 139 -6.48 -6.35 -13.12
CA LEU A 139 -7.25 -5.58 -12.14
C LEU A 139 -8.70 -6.09 -12.07
N GLN A 140 -9.14 -6.42 -10.87
CA GLN A 140 -10.52 -6.73 -10.54
C GLN A 140 -11.04 -5.72 -9.52
N GLU A 141 -12.22 -5.18 -9.80
CA GLU A 141 -12.90 -4.22 -8.94
C GLU A 141 -14.21 -4.85 -8.47
N THR A 142 -14.38 -4.96 -7.16
CA THR A 142 -15.59 -5.55 -6.58
C THR A 142 -16.00 -4.83 -5.31
N ASP A 143 -17.29 -4.92 -4.97
CA ASP A 143 -17.75 -4.59 -3.63
C ASP A 143 -17.44 -5.74 -2.70
N LEU A 144 -16.82 -5.43 -1.55
CA LEU A 144 -16.46 -6.44 -0.58
C LEU A 144 -17.68 -6.81 0.26
N GLY A 145 -18.19 -8.03 0.04
CA GLY A 145 -19.29 -8.59 0.82
C GLY A 145 -18.91 -8.89 2.28
N GLY A 146 -19.92 -9.02 3.14
CA GLY A 146 -19.74 -9.31 4.57
C GLY A 146 -19.26 -8.13 5.41
N VAL A 147 -19.17 -6.93 4.82
CA VAL A 147 -18.83 -5.68 5.51
C VAL A 147 -20.11 -5.01 6.01
N THR A 148 -20.14 -4.62 7.28
CA THR A 148 -21.19 -3.73 7.76
C THR A 148 -20.80 -2.30 7.44
N GLY A 149 -21.76 -1.42 7.16
CA GLY A 149 -21.45 0.01 6.97
C GLY A 149 -21.30 0.79 8.27
N SER A 150 -20.99 0.09 9.36
CA SER A 150 -20.84 0.65 10.71
C SER A 150 -19.41 0.47 11.20
N PHE A 151 -18.93 1.41 12.00
CA PHE A 151 -17.64 1.30 12.65
C PHE A 151 -17.79 0.73 14.08
N PRO A 152 -16.81 -0.03 14.60
CA PRO A 152 -15.60 -0.50 13.91
C PRO A 152 -15.88 -1.67 12.96
N GLN A 153 -15.02 -1.83 11.95
CA GLN A 153 -15.04 -2.96 11.02
C GLN A 153 -13.65 -3.61 10.96
N THR A 154 -13.61 -4.93 11.07
CA THR A 154 -12.37 -5.71 10.94
C THR A 154 -12.24 -6.32 9.56
N PHE A 155 -11.02 -6.34 9.04
CA PHE A 155 -10.61 -6.96 7.79
C PHE A 155 -9.51 -7.97 8.06
N SER A 156 -9.63 -9.16 7.46
CA SER A 156 -8.62 -10.20 7.50
C SER A 156 -7.78 -10.15 6.24
N VAL A 157 -6.47 -10.32 6.41
CA VAL A 157 -5.50 -10.40 5.31
C VAL A 157 -4.96 -11.82 5.24
N ASN A 158 -5.20 -12.47 4.10
CA ASN A 158 -4.60 -13.75 3.76
C ASN A 158 -3.39 -13.49 2.86
N GLU A 159 -2.19 -13.57 3.45
CA GLU A 159 -0.93 -13.35 2.74
C GLU A 159 -0.61 -14.45 1.72
N ILE A 160 -1.16 -15.66 1.90
CA ILE A 160 -0.91 -16.82 1.04
C ILE A 160 -1.70 -16.68 -0.27
N SER A 161 -3.02 -16.46 -0.16
CA SER A 161 -3.88 -16.25 -1.32
C SER A 161 -3.80 -14.84 -1.91
N LEU A 162 -3.05 -13.96 -1.23
CA LEU A 162 -2.99 -12.52 -1.48
C LEU A 162 -4.40 -11.94 -1.61
N ASP A 163 -5.12 -11.94 -0.48
CA ASP A 163 -6.47 -11.42 -0.48
C ASP A 163 -6.92 -10.80 0.85
N ILE A 164 -7.97 -9.97 0.76
CA ILE A 164 -8.59 -9.28 1.90
C ILE A 164 -10.08 -9.66 1.98
N TYR A 165 -10.53 -10.03 3.18
CA TYR A 165 -11.90 -10.41 3.49
C TYR A 165 -12.46 -9.61 4.68
N ALA A 166 -13.79 -9.51 4.76
CA ALA A 166 -14.45 -8.93 5.92
C ALA A 166 -14.41 -9.90 7.12
N GLY A 167 -14.25 -9.35 8.32
CA GLY A 167 -14.17 -10.10 9.57
C GLY A 167 -12.73 -10.42 10.00
N ALA A 168 -12.59 -10.88 11.24
CA ALA A 168 -11.33 -11.33 11.79
C ALA A 168 -10.99 -12.75 11.28
N GLY A 169 -9.71 -13.00 11.02
CA GLY A 169 -9.23 -14.27 10.48
C GLY A 169 -7.95 -14.13 9.65
N GLY A 170 -7.47 -15.23 9.08
CA GLY A 170 -6.26 -15.24 8.26
C GLY A 170 -4.96 -15.05 9.08
N ASN A 171 -3.91 -14.58 8.41
CA ASN A 171 -2.57 -14.41 8.99
C ASN A 171 -2.44 -13.09 9.77
N ARG A 172 -3.17 -12.06 9.36
CA ARG A 172 -3.28 -10.76 10.03
C ARG A 172 -4.70 -10.24 9.95
N SER A 173 -5.08 -9.39 10.89
CA SER A 173 -6.34 -8.67 10.84
C SER A 173 -6.12 -7.21 11.22
N TYR A 174 -6.86 -6.31 10.57
CA TYR A 174 -6.84 -4.86 10.82
C TYR A 174 -8.26 -4.40 11.15
N THR A 175 -8.41 -3.60 12.20
CA THR A 175 -9.70 -3.03 12.59
C THR A 175 -9.68 -1.54 12.30
N LEU A 176 -10.59 -1.09 11.43
CA LEU A 176 -10.82 0.31 11.14
C LEU A 176 -11.97 0.82 12.01
N THR A 177 -11.68 1.83 12.83
CA THR A 177 -12.64 2.50 13.72
C THR A 177 -13.31 3.71 13.08
N LYS A 178 -12.81 4.13 11.93
CA LYS A 178 -13.34 5.19 11.06
C LYS A 178 -13.03 4.86 9.59
N PRO A 179 -13.49 5.65 8.60
CA PRO A 179 -13.19 5.39 7.19
C PRO A 179 -11.69 5.25 6.98
N GLY A 180 -11.30 4.40 6.03
CA GLY A 180 -9.90 4.05 5.87
C GLY A 180 -9.66 3.10 4.71
N SER A 181 -8.46 2.54 4.72
CA SER A 181 -8.01 1.57 3.74
C SER A 181 -7.24 0.43 4.40
N VAL A 182 -7.26 -0.72 3.74
CA VAL A 182 -6.40 -1.86 4.05
C VAL A 182 -5.74 -2.28 2.75
N ALA A 183 -4.43 -2.41 2.75
CA ALA A 183 -3.66 -2.76 1.56
C ALA A 183 -2.75 -3.95 1.87
N VAL A 184 -2.61 -4.85 0.91
CA VAL A 184 -1.60 -5.91 0.92
C VAL A 184 -0.90 -5.94 -0.43
N ILE A 185 0.42 -6.05 -0.42
CA ILE A 185 1.27 -6.14 -1.61
C ILE A 185 2.17 -7.36 -1.50
N LYS A 186 2.39 -8.00 -2.63
CA LYS A 186 3.36 -9.05 -2.83
C LYS A 186 4.33 -8.60 -3.92
N GLY A 187 5.61 -8.55 -3.58
CA GLY A 187 6.67 -8.14 -4.49
C GLY A 187 7.81 -9.14 -4.50
N LYS A 188 8.40 -9.35 -5.67
CA LYS A 188 9.59 -10.16 -5.85
C LYS A 188 10.80 -9.25 -6.06
N VAL A 189 11.71 -9.25 -5.10
CA VAL A 189 12.84 -8.33 -5.02
C VAL A 189 14.10 -8.99 -5.60
N LYS A 190 14.87 -8.22 -6.38
CA LYS A 190 16.16 -8.63 -6.92
C LYS A 190 17.19 -8.78 -5.79
N GLN A 191 17.82 -9.94 -5.69
CA GLN A 191 18.93 -10.13 -4.76
C GLN A 191 20.28 -9.85 -5.45
N ILE A 192 21.10 -8.99 -4.85
CA ILE A 192 22.46 -8.74 -5.34
C ILE A 192 23.32 -9.96 -5.03
N GLY A 193 23.83 -10.64 -6.05
CA GLY A 193 24.81 -11.74 -5.90
C GLY A 193 24.22 -13.13 -5.62
N LYS A 194 22.90 -13.35 -5.75
CA LYS A 194 22.29 -14.70 -5.71
C LYS A 194 21.37 -14.92 -6.91
N THR A 195 21.22 -16.19 -7.29
CA THR A 195 20.35 -16.65 -8.39
C THR A 195 18.89 -16.77 -7.99
N THR A 196 18.58 -16.77 -6.69
CA THR A 196 17.23 -16.94 -6.17
C THR A 196 16.64 -15.59 -5.77
N ASP A 197 15.45 -15.30 -6.30
CA ASP A 197 14.68 -14.13 -5.90
C ASP A 197 13.99 -14.37 -4.56
N MET A 198 13.70 -13.28 -3.85
CA MET A 198 12.88 -13.33 -2.64
C MET A 198 11.56 -12.63 -2.84
N THR A 199 10.52 -13.27 -2.29
CA THR A 199 9.16 -12.78 -2.33
C THR A 199 8.79 -12.25 -0.95
N PHE A 200 8.37 -10.99 -0.90
CA PHE A 200 7.88 -10.34 0.30
C PHE A 200 6.38 -10.11 0.17
N VAL A 201 5.66 -10.31 1.26
CA VAL A 201 4.24 -9.94 1.39
C VAL A 201 4.12 -8.95 2.55
N ARG A 202 3.56 -7.78 2.28
CA ARG A 202 3.39 -6.73 3.28
C ARG A 202 1.96 -6.23 3.27
N ALA A 203 1.42 -6.01 4.44
CA ALA A 203 0.07 -5.51 4.63
C ALA A 203 0.08 -4.35 5.63
N ILE A 204 -0.80 -3.39 5.41
CA ILE A 204 -1.00 -2.23 6.27
C ILE A 204 -2.48 -1.86 6.29
N SER A 205 -2.84 -1.02 7.26
CA SER A 205 -4.12 -0.33 7.31
C SER A 205 -3.88 1.13 7.64
N GLU A 206 -4.62 2.01 6.98
CA GLU A 206 -4.57 3.44 7.22
C GLU A 206 -5.98 3.97 7.38
N GLU A 207 -6.23 4.72 8.45
CA GLU A 207 -7.49 5.42 8.61
C GLU A 207 -7.41 6.81 7.98
N PHE A 208 -8.55 7.33 7.51
CA PHE A 208 -8.62 8.67 6.96
C PHE A 208 -8.29 9.67 8.07
N LYS A 209 -7.36 10.57 7.74
CA LYS A 209 -6.84 11.56 8.69
C LYS A 209 -7.76 12.76 8.72
N THR A 210 -8.21 13.14 9.91
CA THR A 210 -9.00 14.35 10.10
C THR A 210 -8.11 15.52 10.48
N THR A 211 -8.54 16.76 10.22
CA THR A 211 -7.76 17.97 10.55
C THR A 211 -7.34 18.06 12.03
N LYS A 212 -8.05 17.38 12.94
CA LYS A 212 -7.70 17.29 14.37
C LYS A 212 -6.52 16.33 14.66
N ASP A 213 -6.28 15.37 13.76
CA ASP A 213 -5.15 14.44 13.83
C ASP A 213 -3.85 15.10 13.31
N TRP A 214 -3.94 16.33 12.81
CA TRP A 214 -2.80 17.14 12.39
C TRP A 214 -2.22 17.78 13.65
N GLY A 215 -1.24 17.11 14.27
CA GLY A 215 -0.29 17.84 15.12
C GLY A 215 0.14 19.11 14.39
N THR A 216 0.25 20.23 15.11
CA THR A 216 0.61 21.55 14.58
C THR A 216 1.61 21.44 13.41
N PRO A 217 1.33 22.05 12.25
CA PRO A 217 2.07 21.81 11.00
C PRO A 217 3.46 22.43 11.08
N ASN A 218 4.39 21.74 11.75
CA ASN A 218 5.80 22.10 11.81
C ASN A 218 6.60 20.86 11.42
N THR A 219 6.52 20.48 10.14
CA THR A 219 7.64 19.91 9.38
C THR A 219 7.17 19.68 7.94
N PRO A 220 7.68 20.43 6.94
CA PRO A 220 7.49 20.05 5.55
C PRO A 220 8.11 18.67 5.34
N PHE A 221 7.38 17.78 4.65
CA PHE A 221 7.92 16.53 4.11
C PHE A 221 9.12 16.89 3.23
N ASN A 222 10.33 16.78 3.79
CA ASN A 222 11.55 16.86 3.01
C ASN A 222 11.57 15.64 2.08
N ARG A 223 11.37 15.90 0.79
CA ARG A 223 11.77 14.98 -0.28
C ARG A 223 13.27 14.74 -0.11
N LEU A 224 13.65 13.50 0.15
CA LEU A 224 15.01 13.00 -0.04
C LEU A 224 15.05 12.18 -1.32
#